data_AF-A0AAD6QXU3-F1
#
_entry.id   AF-A0AAD6QXU3-F1
#
_cell.length_a   1.000
_cell.length_b   1.000
_cell.length_c   1.000
_cell.angle_alpha   90.00
_cell.angle_beta   90.00
_cell.angle_gamma   90.00
#
_symmetry.space_group_name_H-M   'P 1'
#
loop_
_entity.id
_entity.type
_entity.pdbx_description
1 polymer ?
#
loop_
_entity_poly.entity_id
_entity_poly.type
_entity_poly.pdbx_seq_one_letter_code
_entity_poly.pdbx_strand_id
1 'polypeptide(L)'
;MEVMQVLHMNKGDDENSYAKNSKVQSKIISLGKRINEEAITQMLRSNIPDIMGIADLGCSSGPNSLSVISEMTDIIYAKCRELGRPTPELKVFLNDLPCNDFNFIFGSLPAFYDRLKKEKGSEFGPCFVSATPGSFYGRLFPSRSLHCVHSSSSLHWLSQKRSGEWRRSEERGR
;
A
#
# COMPACT_ATOMS: atom_id res chain seq x y z
N MET A 1 25.58 4.74 -5.27
CA MET A 1 24.30 4.55 -5.97
C MET A 1 23.20 4.66 -4.94
N GLU A 2 22.30 5.61 -5.11
CA GLU A 2 21.24 5.92 -4.15
C GLU A 2 20.14 4.86 -4.25
N VAL A 3 19.81 4.18 -3.14
CA VAL A 3 18.84 3.06 -3.11
C VAL A 3 17.50 3.47 -3.74
N MET A 4 17.08 4.73 -3.54
CA MET A 4 15.82 5.28 -4.05
C MET A 4 15.70 5.27 -5.58
N GLN A 5 16.82 5.24 -6.30
CA GLN A 5 16.84 5.34 -7.77
C GLN A 5 16.86 3.98 -8.47
N VAL A 6 17.22 2.92 -7.74
CA VAL A 6 17.52 1.61 -8.35
C VAL A 6 16.74 0.44 -7.75
N LEU A 7 16.26 0.58 -6.52
CA LEU A 7 15.46 -0.46 -5.89
C LEU A 7 14.01 -0.34 -6.36
N HIS A 8 13.57 -1.28 -7.18
CA HIS A 8 12.16 -1.44 -7.55
C HIS A 8 11.88 -2.90 -7.90
N MET A 9 10.60 -3.27 -7.91
CA MET A 9 10.17 -4.56 -8.43
C MET A 9 10.17 -4.57 -9.97
N ASN A 10 10.23 -5.75 -10.58
CA ASN A 10 10.17 -5.88 -12.05
C ASN A 10 8.85 -5.27 -12.57
N LYS A 11 8.97 -4.29 -13.47
CA LYS A 11 7.87 -3.49 -14.03
C LYS A 11 7.06 -4.28 -15.06
N GLY A 12 5.93 -3.70 -15.47
CA GLY A 12 5.10 -4.22 -16.57
C GLY A 12 4.26 -5.44 -16.20
N ASP A 13 3.82 -6.16 -17.24
CA ASP A 13 2.88 -7.29 -17.17
C ASP A 13 3.37 -8.51 -17.99
N ASP A 14 4.67 -8.57 -18.26
CA ASP A 14 5.26 -9.74 -18.89
C ASP A 14 5.44 -10.90 -17.90
N GLU A 15 5.83 -12.07 -18.39
CA GLU A 15 5.99 -13.29 -17.58
C GLU A 15 7.02 -13.15 -16.44
N ASN A 16 7.95 -12.19 -16.52
CA ASN A 16 8.97 -11.93 -15.51
C ASN A 16 8.62 -10.74 -14.60
N SER A 17 7.50 -10.07 -14.86
CA SER A 17 7.01 -8.96 -14.06
C SER A 17 6.66 -9.38 -12.65
N TYR A 18 6.76 -8.43 -11.71
CA TYR A 18 6.30 -8.64 -10.35
C TYR A 18 4.78 -8.83 -10.28
N ALA A 19 4.03 -8.19 -11.18
CA ALA A 19 2.58 -8.32 -11.26
C ALA A 19 2.15 -9.80 -11.41
N LYS A 20 2.85 -10.59 -12.24
CA LYS A 20 2.56 -12.01 -12.44
C LYS A 20 3.19 -12.95 -11.43
N ASN A 21 4.25 -12.52 -10.74
CA ASN A 21 5.07 -13.38 -9.87
C ASN A 21 4.92 -13.10 -8.35
N SER A 22 4.00 -12.22 -7.95
CA SER A 22 3.84 -11.77 -6.56
C SER A 22 2.84 -12.59 -5.71
N LYS A 23 2.65 -13.88 -6.04
CA LYS A 23 1.70 -14.78 -5.34
C LYS A 23 2.05 -15.00 -3.87
N VAL A 24 3.34 -15.02 -3.53
CA VAL A 24 3.80 -15.18 -2.13
C VAL A 24 3.40 -13.95 -1.32
N GLN A 25 3.60 -12.75 -1.86
CA GLN A 25 3.24 -11.49 -1.21
C GLN A 25 1.73 -11.36 -1.06
N SER A 26 0.96 -11.79 -2.07
CA SER A 26 -0.49 -11.90 -1.96
C SER A 26 -0.93 -12.80 -0.79
N LYS A 27 -0.24 -13.94 -0.58
CA LYS A 27 -0.48 -14.82 0.58
C LYS A 27 -0.07 -14.19 1.91
N ILE A 28 1.01 -13.41 1.94
CA ILE A 28 1.42 -12.68 3.17
C ILE A 28 0.35 -11.64 3.54
N ILE A 29 -0.16 -10.89 2.56
CA ILE A 29 -1.24 -9.92 2.76
C ILE A 29 -2.48 -10.63 3.33
N SER A 30 -2.89 -11.76 2.73
CA SER A 30 -4.08 -12.47 3.19
C SER A 30 -3.96 -13.05 4.60
N LEU A 31 -2.75 -13.46 5.02
CA LEU A 31 -2.48 -13.86 6.41
C LEU A 31 -2.60 -12.68 7.38
N GLY A 32 -2.31 -11.46 6.94
CA GLY A 32 -2.46 -10.22 7.71
C GLY A 32 -3.90 -9.72 7.84
N LYS A 33 -4.83 -10.25 7.05
CA LYS A 33 -6.22 -9.75 6.96
C LYS A 33 -6.92 -9.61 8.31
N ARG A 34 -6.80 -10.60 9.20
CA ARG A 34 -7.43 -10.55 10.53
C ARG A 34 -6.92 -9.39 11.38
N ILE A 35 -5.61 -9.11 11.29
CA ILE A 35 -4.96 -8.03 12.02
C ILE A 35 -5.42 -6.68 11.44
N ASN A 36 -5.51 -6.57 10.10
CA ASN A 36 -6.06 -5.39 9.44
C ASN A 36 -7.50 -5.10 9.88
N GLU A 37 -8.33 -6.13 9.91
CA GLU A 37 -9.74 -6.05 10.32
C GLU A 37 -9.88 -5.56 11.77
N GLU A 38 -9.10 -6.13 12.68
CA GLU A 38 -9.10 -5.74 14.08
C GLU A 38 -8.64 -4.29 14.27
N ALA A 39 -7.54 -3.89 13.62
CA ALA A 39 -6.99 -2.55 13.73
C ALA A 39 -7.96 -1.47 13.19
N ILE A 40 -8.52 -1.68 12.00
CA ILE A 40 -9.49 -0.76 11.39
C ILE A 40 -10.77 -0.69 12.23
N THR A 41 -11.26 -1.84 12.69
CA THR A 41 -12.46 -1.91 13.54
C THR A 41 -12.27 -1.15 14.84
N GLN A 42 -11.13 -1.31 15.52
CA GLN A 42 -10.82 -0.63 16.76
C GLN A 42 -10.72 0.89 16.56
N MET A 43 -10.09 1.33 15.47
CA MET A 43 -10.03 2.74 15.09
C MET A 43 -11.43 3.34 14.90
N LEU A 44 -12.29 2.68 14.11
CA LEU A 44 -13.64 3.16 13.79
C LEU A 44 -14.59 3.16 14.99
N ARG A 45 -14.39 2.30 15.99
CA ARG A 45 -15.18 2.30 17.23
C ARG A 45 -15.05 3.59 18.03
N SER A 46 -13.88 4.23 18.00
CA SER A 46 -13.60 5.41 18.82
C SER A 46 -14.23 6.66 18.21
N ASN A 47 -14.04 6.84 16.90
CA ASN A 47 -14.69 7.86 16.11
C ASN A 47 -14.54 7.50 14.62
N ILE A 48 -15.58 7.76 13.84
CA ILE A 48 -15.48 7.70 12.37
C ILE A 48 -15.27 9.14 11.89
N PRO A 49 -14.11 9.48 11.31
CA PRO A 49 -13.88 10.81 10.76
C PRO A 49 -14.74 11.04 9.52
N ASP A 50 -14.96 12.28 9.09
CA ASP A 50 -15.64 12.55 7.81
C ASP A 50 -14.74 12.19 6.62
N ILE A 51 -13.42 12.39 6.79
CA ILE A 51 -12.40 12.09 5.78
C ILE A 51 -11.35 11.18 6.42
N MET A 52 -11.07 10.05 5.77
CA MET A 52 -10.11 9.06 6.21
C MET A 52 -8.93 8.95 5.24
N GLY A 53 -7.76 9.37 5.71
CA GLY A 53 -6.48 9.13 5.05
C GLY A 53 -5.94 7.71 5.30
N ILE A 54 -5.68 6.97 4.22
CA ILE A 54 -5.13 5.61 4.22
C ILE A 54 -3.85 5.62 3.38
N ALA A 55 -2.77 5.02 3.87
CA ALA A 55 -1.54 4.87 3.10
C ALA A 55 -1.09 3.41 3.02
N ASP A 56 -0.62 2.99 1.85
CA ASP A 56 0.11 1.74 1.65
C ASP A 56 1.58 2.04 1.32
N LEU A 57 2.49 1.69 2.23
CA LEU A 57 3.92 2.01 2.16
C LEU A 57 4.71 0.85 1.56
N GLY A 58 5.29 1.09 0.38
CA GLY A 58 5.89 0.05 -0.45
C GLY A 58 4.83 -0.77 -1.18
N CYS A 59 3.94 -0.10 -1.89
CA CYS A 59 2.80 -0.71 -2.58
C CYS A 59 3.22 -1.58 -3.77
N SER A 60 4.45 -1.44 -4.27
CA SER A 60 4.94 -2.02 -5.52
C SER A 60 4.02 -1.66 -6.70
N SER A 61 4.02 -2.48 -7.73
CA SER A 61 3.07 -2.48 -8.84
C SER A 61 2.29 -3.80 -8.89
N GLY A 62 1.34 -3.92 -9.82
CA GLY A 62 0.58 -5.14 -10.01
C GLY A 62 -0.74 -5.18 -9.25
N PRO A 63 -1.42 -6.34 -9.26
CA PRO A 63 -2.76 -6.48 -8.67
C PRO A 63 -2.76 -6.31 -7.13
N ASN A 64 -1.68 -6.69 -6.46
CA ASN A 64 -1.60 -6.66 -4.99
C ASN A 64 -1.79 -5.25 -4.42
N SER A 65 -1.28 -4.20 -5.09
CA SER A 65 -1.36 -2.81 -4.61
C SER A 65 -2.82 -2.38 -4.40
N LEU A 66 -3.69 -2.67 -5.36
CA LEU A 66 -5.11 -2.32 -5.26
C LEU A 66 -5.92 -3.34 -4.44
N SER A 67 -5.47 -4.59 -4.34
CA SER A 67 -6.12 -5.60 -3.50
C SER A 67 -6.08 -5.23 -2.01
N VAL A 68 -4.97 -4.69 -1.51
CA VAL A 68 -4.87 -4.18 -0.13
C VAL A 68 -5.92 -3.09 0.12
N ILE A 69 -6.02 -2.13 -0.81
CA ILE A 69 -6.98 -1.03 -0.71
C ILE A 69 -8.42 -1.53 -0.76
N SER A 70 -8.73 -2.48 -1.65
CA SER A 70 -10.03 -3.15 -1.69
C SER A 70 -10.38 -3.78 -0.33
N GLU A 71 -9.46 -4.56 0.26
CA GLU A 71 -9.68 -5.21 1.55
C GLU A 71 -9.97 -4.20 2.67
N MET A 72 -9.16 -3.14 2.78
CA MET A 72 -9.38 -2.10 3.80
C MET A 72 -10.71 -1.39 3.59
N THR A 73 -11.05 -1.11 2.34
CA THR A 73 -12.30 -0.46 1.98
C THR A 73 -13.51 -1.33 2.32
N ASP A 74 -13.40 -2.65 2.14
CA ASP A 74 -14.43 -3.61 2.54
C ASP A 74 -14.66 -3.63 4.05
N ILE A 75 -13.56 -3.66 4.83
CA ILE A 75 -13.62 -3.64 6.29
C ILE A 75 -14.26 -2.34 6.77
N ILE A 76 -13.83 -1.18 6.25
CA ILE A 76 -14.37 0.13 6.62
C ILE A 76 -15.87 0.18 6.30
N TYR A 77 -16.25 -0.22 5.10
CA TYR A 77 -17.66 -0.20 4.67
C TYR A 77 -18.53 -1.11 5.54
N ALA A 78 -18.10 -2.36 5.78
CA ALA A 78 -18.82 -3.30 6.61
C ALA A 78 -19.00 -2.76 8.04
N LYS A 79 -17.94 -2.16 8.60
CA LYS A 79 -17.99 -1.63 9.97
C LYS A 79 -18.86 -0.38 10.08
N CYS A 80 -18.81 0.53 9.11
CA CYS A 80 -19.68 1.71 9.09
C CYS A 80 -21.15 1.30 9.03
N ARG A 81 -21.49 0.31 8.20
CA ARG A 81 -22.85 -0.26 8.13
C ARG A 81 -23.30 -0.90 9.42
N GLU A 82 -22.44 -1.70 10.08
CA GLU A 82 -22.74 -2.30 11.38
C GLU A 82 -23.07 -1.22 12.44
N LEU A 83 -22.34 -0.10 12.40
CA LEU A 83 -22.54 1.03 13.31
C LEU A 83 -23.70 1.96 12.90
N GLY A 84 -24.36 1.71 11.76
CA GLY A 84 -25.41 2.58 11.22
C GLY A 84 -24.91 3.99 10.88
N ARG A 85 -23.62 4.14 10.52
CA ARG A 85 -22.98 5.41 10.19
C ARG A 85 -22.61 5.47 8.70
N PRO A 86 -22.57 6.67 8.10
CA PRO A 86 -22.10 6.83 6.73
C PRO A 86 -20.61 6.42 6.63
N THR A 87 -20.22 5.95 5.45
CA THR A 87 -18.82 5.65 5.15
C THR A 87 -18.05 6.97 4.95
N PRO A 88 -16.85 7.13 5.52
CA PRO A 88 -16.03 8.32 5.31
C PRO A 88 -15.60 8.50 3.86
N GLU A 89 -15.29 9.73 3.46
CA GLU A 89 -14.52 9.99 2.25
C GLU A 89 -13.12 9.40 2.41
N LEU A 90 -12.69 8.55 1.48
CA LEU A 90 -11.38 7.91 1.55
C LEU A 90 -10.35 8.67 0.69
N LYS A 91 -9.23 9.02 1.31
CA LYS A 91 -8.02 9.50 0.63
C LYS A 91 -6.95 8.42 0.73
N VAL A 92 -6.74 7.71 -0.37
CA VAL A 92 -5.80 6.60 -0.45
C VAL A 92 -4.49 7.08 -1.08
N PHE A 93 -3.39 6.78 -0.40
CA PHE A 93 -2.04 7.11 -0.82
C PHE A 93 -1.24 5.83 -1.06
N LEU A 94 -0.91 5.57 -2.32
CA LEU A 94 -0.02 4.49 -2.71
C LEU A 94 1.42 5.03 -2.73
N ASN A 95 2.23 4.61 -1.77
CA ASN A 95 3.62 5.01 -1.67
C ASN A 95 4.53 3.89 -2.19
N ASP A 96 5.51 4.28 -3.00
CA ASP A 96 6.68 3.49 -3.31
C ASP A 96 7.82 4.44 -3.73
N LEU A 97 8.99 3.90 -4.05
CA LEU A 97 10.10 4.68 -4.57
C LEU A 97 9.74 5.29 -5.94
N PRO A 98 10.34 6.45 -6.31
CA PRO A 98 10.00 7.14 -7.57
C PRO A 98 10.18 6.29 -8.83
N CYS A 99 11.05 5.27 -8.78
CA CYS A 99 11.30 4.36 -9.88
C CYS A 99 10.25 3.24 -10.02
N ASN A 100 9.25 3.13 -9.13
CA ASN A 100 8.18 2.15 -9.23
C ASN A 100 7.27 2.37 -10.47
N ASP A 101 6.55 1.32 -10.88
CA ASP A 101 5.62 1.36 -12.01
C ASP A 101 4.21 1.81 -11.58
N PHE A 102 4.09 3.11 -11.25
CA PHE A 102 2.79 3.72 -10.94
C PHE A 102 1.84 3.75 -12.15
N ASN A 103 2.38 3.77 -13.37
CA ASN A 103 1.57 3.78 -14.59
C ASN A 103 0.72 2.51 -14.71
N PHE A 104 1.28 1.35 -14.37
CA PHE A 104 0.52 0.10 -14.30
C PHE A 104 -0.67 0.20 -13.33
N ILE A 105 -0.45 0.79 -12.16
CA ILE A 105 -1.50 0.96 -11.14
C ILE A 105 -2.58 1.91 -11.66
N PHE A 106 -2.19 3.06 -12.21
CA PHE A 106 -3.12 4.06 -12.72
C PHE A 106 -3.96 3.53 -13.89
N GLY A 107 -3.37 2.71 -14.77
CA GLY A 107 -4.10 2.01 -15.81
C GLY A 107 -5.18 1.04 -15.27
N SER A 108 -5.00 0.55 -14.04
CA SER A 108 -5.94 -0.36 -13.37
C SER A 108 -7.03 0.34 -12.54
N LEU A 109 -6.91 1.65 -12.30
CA LEU A 109 -7.87 2.41 -11.48
C LEU A 109 -9.31 2.43 -12.03
N PRO A 110 -9.56 2.57 -13.35
CA PRO A 110 -10.93 2.55 -13.87
C PRO A 110 -11.67 1.26 -13.47
N ALA A 111 -11.05 0.10 -13.70
CA ALA A 111 -11.63 -1.18 -13.34
C ALA A 111 -11.80 -1.35 -11.82
N PHE A 112 -10.90 -0.78 -11.02
CA PHE A 112 -11.04 -0.75 -9.56
C PHE A 112 -12.27 0.04 -9.11
N TYR A 113 -12.47 1.25 -9.65
CA TYR A 113 -13.64 2.08 -9.31
C TYR A 113 -14.96 1.47 -9.80
N ASP A 114 -14.98 0.84 -10.98
CA ASP A 114 -16.15 0.13 -11.50
C ASP A 114 -16.57 -1.01 -10.57
N ARG A 115 -15.60 -1.82 -10.10
CA ARG A 115 -15.86 -2.87 -9.09
C ARG A 115 -16.40 -2.28 -7.80
N LEU A 116 -15.77 -1.21 -7.30
CA LEU A 116 -16.17 -0.55 -6.06
C LEU A 116 -17.63 -0.09 -6.12
N LYS A 117 -18.02 0.55 -7.23
CA LYS A 117 -19.40 0.99 -7.50
C LYS A 117 -20.37 -0.19 -7.63
N LYS A 118 -19.97 -1.27 -8.31
CA LYS A 118 -20.81 -2.45 -8.51
C LYS A 118 -21.07 -3.20 -7.20
N GLU A 119 -20.05 -3.34 -6.35
CA GLU A 119 -20.13 -4.14 -5.12
C GLU A 119 -20.78 -3.40 -3.96
N LYS A 120 -20.54 -2.09 -3.85
CA LYS A 120 -20.98 -1.30 -2.69
C LYS A 120 -22.08 -0.28 -3.01
N GLY A 121 -22.40 -0.10 -4.29
CA GLY A 121 -23.46 0.80 -4.74
C GLY A 121 -23.17 2.28 -4.46
N SER A 122 -24.21 3.09 -4.50
CA SER A 122 -24.14 4.54 -4.20
C SER A 122 -24.02 4.85 -2.71
N GLU A 123 -24.18 3.86 -1.83
CA GLU A 123 -24.05 4.02 -0.38
C GLU A 123 -22.59 4.11 0.08
N PHE A 124 -21.66 3.69 -0.77
CA PHE A 124 -20.24 3.82 -0.50
C PHE A 124 -19.77 5.26 -0.75
N GLY A 125 -19.08 5.83 0.25
CA GLY A 125 -18.55 7.19 0.18
C GLY A 125 -17.50 7.38 -0.93
N PRO A 126 -17.15 8.62 -1.29
CA PRO A 126 -16.12 8.88 -2.30
C PRO A 126 -14.78 8.24 -1.92
N CYS A 127 -14.06 7.69 -2.90
CA CYS A 127 -12.72 7.14 -2.71
C CYS A 127 -11.77 7.70 -3.76
N PHE A 128 -10.68 8.30 -3.30
CA PHE A 128 -9.69 8.98 -4.12
C PHE A 128 -8.34 8.32 -3.95
N VAL A 129 -7.87 7.61 -4.98
CA VAL A 129 -6.55 6.99 -5.01
C VAL A 129 -5.54 7.93 -5.64
N SER A 130 -4.42 8.13 -4.96
CA SER A 130 -3.28 8.94 -5.40
C SER A 130 -1.96 8.22 -5.15
N ALA A 131 -0.89 8.63 -5.82
CA ALA A 131 0.46 8.15 -5.53
C ALA A 131 1.25 9.16 -4.69
N THR A 132 2.14 8.65 -3.84
CA THR A 132 3.08 9.46 -3.05
C THR A 132 4.49 8.90 -3.24
N PRO A 133 5.19 9.24 -4.34
CA PRO A 133 6.50 8.69 -4.63
C PRO A 133 7.56 9.24 -3.66
N GLY A 134 8.36 8.35 -3.10
CA GLY A 134 9.43 8.70 -2.16
C GLY A 134 9.78 7.57 -1.20
N SER A 135 10.91 7.69 -0.52
CA SER A 135 11.28 6.74 0.53
C SER A 135 10.44 6.96 1.77
N PHE A 136 9.82 5.91 2.29
CA PHE A 136 9.14 5.93 3.59
C PHE A 136 10.10 6.04 4.78
N TYR A 137 11.43 6.07 4.56
CA TYR A 137 12.40 6.46 5.59
C TYR A 137 12.50 7.99 5.76
N GLY A 138 11.90 8.76 4.85
CA GLY A 138 11.71 10.20 4.96
C GLY A 138 10.27 10.58 5.29
N ARG A 139 10.00 11.89 5.34
CA ARG A 139 8.63 12.41 5.48
C ARG A 139 7.92 12.36 4.13
N LEU A 140 6.80 11.64 4.09
CA LEU A 140 5.93 11.55 2.91
C LEU A 140 4.66 12.39 3.04
N PHE A 141 4.16 12.57 4.27
CA PHE A 141 2.85 13.15 4.52
C PHE A 141 2.92 14.32 5.51
N PRO A 142 1.97 15.27 5.42
CA PRO A 142 1.76 16.28 6.45
C PRO A 142 1.46 15.64 7.81
N SER A 143 1.69 16.40 8.88
CA SER A 143 1.32 15.95 10.22
C SER A 143 -0.20 15.77 10.33
N ARG A 144 -0.65 14.69 10.99
CA ARG A 144 -2.07 14.38 11.28
C ARG A 144 -2.95 14.21 10.04
N SER A 145 -2.39 13.77 8.90
CA SER A 145 -3.17 13.53 7.68
C SER A 145 -3.61 12.08 7.46
N LEU A 146 -3.03 11.12 8.18
CA LEU A 146 -3.30 9.69 8.02
C LEU A 146 -3.98 9.11 9.26
N HIS A 147 -4.88 8.17 9.03
CA HIS A 147 -5.61 7.43 10.05
C HIS A 147 -5.20 5.96 10.05
N CYS A 148 -4.99 5.39 8.86
CA CYS A 148 -4.54 4.01 8.70
C CYS A 148 -3.29 3.98 7.81
N VAL A 149 -2.30 3.19 8.22
CA VAL A 149 -1.07 2.96 7.46
C VAL A 149 -0.82 1.47 7.39
N HIS A 150 -0.65 0.99 6.18
CA HIS A 150 -0.32 -0.39 5.86
C HIS A 150 1.06 -0.48 5.23
N SER A 151 1.71 -1.60 5.49
CA SER A 151 2.97 -1.97 4.87
C SER A 151 3.10 -3.47 4.93
N SER A 152 3.26 -4.12 3.78
CA SER A 152 3.50 -5.55 3.69
C SER A 152 4.70 -5.83 2.81
N SER A 153 5.64 -6.63 3.30
CA SER A 153 6.83 -7.04 2.55
C SER A 153 7.67 -5.89 1.97
N SER A 154 7.73 -4.74 2.65
CA SER A 154 8.55 -3.59 2.22
C SER A 154 9.53 -3.08 3.29
N LEU A 155 9.20 -3.17 4.59
CA LEU A 155 10.05 -2.68 5.68
C LEU A 155 11.42 -3.39 5.85
N HIS A 156 11.59 -4.55 5.23
CA HIS A 156 12.87 -5.28 5.27
C HIS A 156 13.94 -4.68 4.34
N TRP A 157 13.56 -3.80 3.42
CA TRP A 157 14.48 -3.11 2.52
C TRP A 157 15.18 -1.96 3.21
N LEU A 158 16.46 -2.11 3.53
CA LEU A 158 17.23 -1.07 4.24
C LEU A 158 17.43 0.21 3.40
N SER A 159 17.49 1.35 4.09
CA SER A 159 17.77 2.67 3.47
C SER A 159 19.14 2.76 2.79
N GLN A 160 20.11 1.99 3.27
CA GLN A 160 21.47 1.92 2.75
C GLN A 160 22.11 0.57 3.04
N LYS A 161 23.20 0.24 2.34
CA LYS A 161 24.02 -0.94 2.64
C LYS A 161 24.61 -0.82 4.05
N ARG A 162 24.83 -1.96 4.72
CA ARG A 162 25.51 -1.99 6.02
C ARG A 162 26.97 -1.54 5.83
N SER A 163 27.34 -0.43 6.47
CA SER A 163 28.71 0.08 6.50
C SER A 163 29.59 -0.79 7.40
N GLY A 164 30.08 -1.92 6.89
CA GLY A 164 30.99 -2.77 7.67
C GLY A 164 31.51 -4.05 7.01
N GLU A 165 30.89 -4.55 5.93
CA GLU A 165 31.23 -5.87 5.40
C GLU A 165 32.22 -5.87 4.22
N TRP A 166 32.64 -4.70 3.74
CA TRP A 166 33.56 -4.60 2.60
C TRP A 166 35.06 -4.66 2.95
N ARG A 167 35.44 -4.58 4.23
CA ARG A 167 36.87 -4.62 4.62
C ARG A 167 37.49 -6.02 4.68
N ARG A 168 36.69 -7.09 4.62
CA ARG A 168 37.21 -8.47 4.76
C ARG A 168 37.61 -9.16 3.45
N SER A 169 37.28 -8.56 2.30
CA SER A 169 37.60 -9.12 0.98
C SER A 169 38.92 -8.60 0.39
N GLU A 170 39.46 -7.48 0.88
CA GLU A 170 40.78 -6.97 0.41
C GLU A 170 41.97 -7.53 1.22
N GLU A 171 41.76 -8.05 2.43
CA GLU A 171 42.84 -8.60 3.26
C GLU A 171 43.13 -10.10 3.02
N ARG A 172 42.36 -10.79 2.18
CA ARG A 172 42.59 -12.22 1.84
C ARG A 172 43.22 -12.45 0.46
N GLY A 173 43.70 -11.39 -0.18
CA GLY A 173 44.38 -11.44 -1.47
C GLY A 173 45.81 -10.91 -1.38
N ARG A 174 46.66 -11.52 -0.54
CA ARG A 174 48.13 -11.48 -0.64
C ARG A 174 48.71 -12.79 -0.15
#